data_AF-A0A7G7W516-F1
#
_entry.id   AF-A0A7G7W516-F1
#
_cell.length_a   1.000
_cell.length_b   1.000
_cell.length_c   1.000
_cell.angle_alpha   90.00
_cell.angle_beta   90.00
_cell.angle_gamma   90.00
#
_symmetry.space_group_name_H-M   'P 1'
#
loop_
_entity.id
_entity.type
_entity.pdbx_description
1 polymer ?
#
loop_
_entity_poly.entity_id
_entity_poly.type
_entity_poly.pdbx_seq_one_letter_code
_entity_poly.pdbx_strand_id
1 'polypeptide(L)'
;MDLKDLLLTPLYLGLIYALAFAVRPRVTNLYTRKYFIPALSLKLVGAIALGLIYQFYYSGGDTFNYFIHSSVMYDAFGDSFAVGMKLLTSDGERLPELAKYTSRMFWWEPGSTELVIVRIATVLGMLCFNTYTVVGLFFACISFSGMWAMYMTFAKIRPQVYQQLAIAVFFIPSVFFWGSGLMKDSLCLGALGWIFYAFYQGAIQKKRLLKSVLIGSLAAYMLYITKVYILLSFLPPALIWIFNENSQRIKNRLVRMIAKPFLIGIGAVAAVFAMGNLTEGDEKYDIDKIGERSKITADYLYEVSVKQEGSAYNLGEQDGTIGGMVKLAPQAIIVALFRPFLWEAKNPVMLLSALEATFFLVFTLRILFKVGVARFFGAIAGTPVLMLSFIFALVFGASVGIISNNFGTLVRYKIPLIPFYVAALYILQDVSGAGKPSKGRTIARRRLATT
;
A
#
# COMPACT_ATOMS: atom_id res chain seq x y z
N MET A 1 -4.16 18.27 -19.04
CA MET A 1 -5.50 18.63 -18.50
C MET A 1 -6.15 19.58 -19.48
N ASP A 2 -7.42 19.39 -19.77
CA ASP A 2 -8.15 20.12 -20.80
C ASP A 2 -9.27 20.96 -20.18
N LEU A 3 -9.87 21.85 -20.98
CA LEU A 3 -10.99 22.68 -20.55
C LEU A 3 -12.18 21.85 -20.04
N LYS A 4 -12.35 20.62 -20.56
CA LYS A 4 -13.38 19.67 -20.13
C LYS A 4 -13.24 19.27 -18.66
N ASP A 5 -12.01 19.22 -18.14
CA ASP A 5 -11.77 18.94 -16.71
C ASP A 5 -12.48 19.99 -15.85
N LEU A 6 -12.40 21.28 -16.19
CA LEU A 6 -13.03 22.35 -15.40
C LEU A 6 -14.56 22.21 -15.25
N LEU A 7 -15.22 21.58 -16.23
CA LEU A 7 -16.67 21.39 -16.24
C LEU A 7 -17.09 20.04 -15.66
N LEU A 8 -16.39 18.97 -16.02
CA LEU A 8 -16.76 17.61 -15.62
C LEU A 8 -16.25 17.24 -14.22
N THR A 9 -15.12 17.76 -13.76
CA THR A 9 -14.63 17.45 -12.40
C THR A 9 -15.66 17.84 -11.33
N PRO A 10 -16.22 19.07 -11.29
CA PRO A 10 -17.20 19.45 -10.28
C PRO A 10 -18.47 18.59 -10.32
N LEU A 11 -18.95 18.25 -11.52
CA LEU A 11 -20.12 17.39 -11.71
C LEU A 11 -19.88 15.99 -11.10
N TYR A 12 -18.77 15.34 -11.46
CA TYR A 12 -18.45 14.01 -10.95
C TYR A 12 -18.10 14.02 -9.45
N LEU A 13 -17.51 15.09 -8.93
CA LEU A 13 -17.37 15.28 -7.49
C LEU A 13 -18.73 15.28 -6.78
N GLY A 14 -19.72 16.00 -7.33
CA GLY A 14 -21.09 15.99 -6.81
C GLY A 14 -21.70 14.59 -6.79
N LEU A 15 -21.56 13.83 -7.88
CA LEU A 15 -22.03 12.45 -7.98
C LEU A 15 -21.32 11.52 -6.98
N ILE A 16 -19.99 11.62 -6.87
CA ILE A 16 -19.19 10.85 -5.93
C ILE A 16 -19.60 11.14 -4.49
N TYR A 17 -19.80 12.41 -4.11
CA TYR A 17 -20.26 12.76 -2.77
C TYR A 17 -21.67 12.27 -2.50
N ALA A 18 -22.60 12.40 -3.45
CA ALA A 18 -23.95 11.88 -3.31
C ALA A 18 -23.94 10.36 -3.03
N LEU A 19 -23.16 9.60 -3.81
CA LEU A 19 -22.95 8.17 -3.60
C LEU A 19 -22.28 7.90 -2.24
N ALA A 20 -21.26 8.67 -1.87
CA ALA A 20 -20.56 8.52 -0.60
C ALA A 20 -21.50 8.72 0.59
N PHE A 21 -22.36 9.73 0.57
CA PHE A 21 -23.37 9.95 1.61
C PHE A 21 -24.43 8.84 1.65
N ALA A 22 -24.82 8.28 0.49
CA ALA A 22 -25.75 7.16 0.42
C ALA A 22 -25.15 5.84 0.95
N VAL A 23 -23.85 5.59 0.74
CA VAL A 23 -23.16 4.38 1.19
C VAL A 23 -22.72 4.47 2.66
N ARG A 24 -22.34 5.66 3.14
CA ARG A 24 -21.79 5.91 4.48
C ARG A 24 -22.55 5.21 5.62
N PRO A 25 -23.90 5.22 5.71
CA PRO A 25 -24.61 4.54 6.79
C PRO A 25 -24.39 3.02 6.83
N ARG A 26 -24.13 2.39 5.67
CA ARG A 26 -23.96 0.93 5.56
C ARG A 26 -22.54 0.46 5.88
N VAL A 27 -21.55 1.35 5.75
CA VAL A 27 -20.13 1.02 5.87
C VAL A 27 -19.45 1.65 7.09
N THR A 28 -20.20 2.40 7.90
CA THR A 28 -19.69 3.08 9.10
C THR A 28 -20.51 2.72 10.34
N ASN A 29 -20.00 3.08 11.52
CA ASN A 29 -20.72 3.01 12.79
C ASN A 29 -20.66 4.37 13.50
N LEU A 30 -21.28 4.48 14.69
CA LEU A 30 -21.32 5.73 15.47
C LEU A 30 -19.94 6.39 15.64
N TYR A 31 -18.89 5.60 15.85
CA TYR A 31 -17.53 6.09 16.09
C TYR A 31 -16.79 6.44 14.79
N THR A 32 -16.94 5.62 13.74
CA THR A 32 -16.17 5.75 12.49
C THR A 32 -16.81 6.70 11.48
N ARG A 33 -18.12 6.95 11.59
CA ARG A 33 -18.88 7.77 10.63
C ARG A 33 -18.28 9.15 10.40
N LYS A 34 -17.68 9.78 11.41
CA LYS A 34 -17.07 11.12 11.31
C LYS A 34 -15.83 11.17 10.41
N TYR A 35 -15.14 10.04 10.18
CA TYR A 35 -13.91 10.00 9.37
C TYR A 35 -14.15 9.72 7.89
N PHE A 36 -15.30 9.12 7.52
CA PHE A 36 -15.55 8.64 6.17
C PHE A 36 -15.46 9.73 5.10
N ILE A 37 -16.21 10.83 5.28
CA ILE A 37 -16.24 11.92 4.30
C ILE A 37 -14.89 12.68 4.30
N PRO A 38 -14.32 13.12 5.46
CA PRO A 38 -13.02 13.78 5.45
C PRO A 38 -11.90 12.95 4.80
N ALA A 39 -11.87 11.64 5.06
CA ALA A 39 -10.86 10.75 4.46
C ALA A 39 -11.07 10.58 2.95
N LEU A 40 -12.31 10.46 2.48
CA LEU A 40 -12.61 10.44 1.05
C LEU A 40 -12.26 11.77 0.39
N SER A 41 -12.65 12.90 0.99
CA SER A 41 -12.33 14.24 0.49
C SER A 41 -10.83 14.43 0.33
N LEU A 42 -10.04 14.02 1.32
CA LEU A 42 -8.58 14.09 1.24
C LEU A 42 -8.03 13.22 0.11
N LYS A 43 -8.63 12.06 -0.14
CA LYS A 43 -8.29 11.19 -1.27
C LYS A 43 -8.57 11.88 -2.61
N LEU A 44 -9.76 12.46 -2.78
CA LEU A 44 -10.16 13.16 -4.02
C LEU A 44 -9.29 14.39 -4.26
N VAL A 45 -8.99 15.17 -3.22
CA VAL A 45 -8.04 16.28 -3.27
C VAL A 45 -6.65 15.79 -3.67
N GLY A 46 -6.18 14.68 -3.08
CA GLY A 46 -4.91 14.05 -3.46
C GLY A 46 -4.85 13.68 -4.93
N ALA A 47 -5.94 13.17 -5.52
CA ALA A 47 -6.00 12.82 -6.94
C ALA A 47 -5.86 14.05 -7.85
N ILE A 48 -6.58 15.14 -7.53
CA ILE A 48 -6.51 16.40 -8.28
C ILE A 48 -5.12 17.03 -8.12
N ALA A 49 -4.62 17.11 -6.88
CA ALA A 49 -3.31 17.68 -6.58
C ALA A 49 -2.19 16.92 -7.29
N LEU A 50 -2.29 15.59 -7.39
CA LEU A 50 -1.34 14.78 -8.13
C LEU A 50 -1.29 15.18 -9.60
N GLY A 51 -2.45 15.31 -10.25
CA GLY A 51 -2.55 15.79 -11.62
C GLY A 51 -1.92 17.18 -11.82
N LEU A 52 -2.23 18.11 -10.93
CA LEU A 52 -1.68 19.48 -10.98
C LEU A 52 -0.16 19.49 -10.82
N ILE A 53 0.39 18.74 -9.86
CA ILE A 53 1.84 18.66 -9.65
C ILE A 53 2.53 18.03 -10.85
N TYR A 54 2.00 16.93 -11.39
CA TYR A 54 2.60 16.31 -12.58
C TYR A 54 2.52 17.23 -13.81
N GLN A 55 1.45 18.01 -13.96
CA GLN A 55 1.26 18.91 -15.10
C GLN A 55 2.19 20.13 -15.03
N PHE A 56 2.26 20.78 -13.86
CA PHE A 56 2.86 22.11 -13.72
C PHE A 56 4.25 22.10 -13.08
N TYR A 57 4.58 21.07 -12.29
CA TYR A 57 5.88 20.98 -11.62
C TYR A 57 6.81 19.95 -12.29
N TYR A 58 6.29 18.78 -12.68
CA TYR A 58 7.09 17.74 -13.35
C TYR A 58 7.01 17.76 -14.88
N SER A 59 6.14 18.60 -15.46
CA SER A 59 5.95 18.71 -16.92
C SER A 59 5.61 17.38 -17.61
N GLY A 60 4.92 16.48 -16.91
CA GLY A 60 4.58 15.13 -17.37
C GLY A 60 4.88 14.05 -16.32
N GLY A 61 4.89 12.79 -16.78
CA GLY A 61 5.20 11.61 -15.96
C GLY A 61 4.15 10.51 -16.08
N ASP A 62 4.31 9.43 -15.31
CA ASP A 62 3.54 8.19 -15.48
C ASP A 62 2.02 8.40 -15.55
N THR A 63 1.47 9.29 -14.73
CA THR A 63 0.02 9.53 -14.68
C THR A 63 -0.53 10.04 -16.02
N PHE A 64 0.21 10.92 -16.70
CA PHE A 64 -0.18 11.42 -18.02
C PHE A 64 0.12 10.39 -19.11
N ASN A 65 1.20 9.63 -19.00
CA ASN A 65 1.49 8.54 -19.93
C ASN A 65 0.38 7.47 -19.91
N TYR A 66 -0.12 7.09 -18.72
CA TYR A 66 -1.28 6.19 -18.60
C TYR A 66 -2.50 6.77 -19.30
N PHE A 67 -2.76 8.05 -19.08
CA PHE A 67 -3.91 8.73 -19.67
C PHE A 67 -3.80 8.88 -21.19
N ILE A 68 -2.62 9.20 -21.73
CA ILE A 68 -2.37 9.33 -23.17
C ILE A 68 -2.62 7.98 -23.84
N HIS A 69 -2.06 6.89 -23.31
CA HIS A 69 -2.26 5.55 -23.89
C HIS A 69 -3.72 5.10 -23.75
N SER A 70 -4.35 5.45 -22.63
CA SER A 70 -5.77 5.19 -22.43
C SER A 70 -6.64 5.95 -23.43
N SER A 71 -6.25 7.18 -23.76
CA SER A 71 -6.91 8.00 -24.77
C SER A 71 -6.78 7.40 -26.16
N VAL A 72 -5.59 6.88 -26.53
CA VAL A 72 -5.41 6.16 -27.79
C VAL A 72 -6.35 4.96 -27.89
N MET A 73 -6.49 4.19 -26.79
CA MET A 73 -7.41 3.06 -26.75
C MET A 73 -8.88 3.49 -26.76
N TYR A 74 -9.21 4.60 -26.10
CA TYR A 74 -10.55 5.21 -26.13
C TYR A 74 -10.93 5.66 -27.55
N ASP A 75 -10.02 6.30 -28.28
CA ASP A 75 -10.22 6.69 -29.68
C ASP A 75 -10.52 5.46 -30.55
N ALA A 76 -9.85 4.32 -30.30
CA ALA A 76 -10.11 3.08 -31.01
C ALA A 76 -11.53 2.54 -30.82
N PHE A 77 -12.13 2.73 -29.63
CA PHE A 77 -13.54 2.40 -29.40
C PHE A 77 -14.49 3.32 -30.18
N GLY A 78 -14.09 4.57 -30.43
CA GLY A 78 -14.82 5.51 -31.29
C GLY A 78 -14.78 5.11 -32.77
N ASP A 79 -13.65 4.57 -33.23
CA ASP A 79 -13.48 4.09 -34.61
C ASP A 79 -14.14 2.72 -34.85
N SER A 80 -13.97 1.76 -33.93
CA SER A 80 -14.56 0.42 -33.99
C SER A 80 -14.55 -0.28 -32.65
N PHE A 81 -15.74 -0.68 -32.16
CA PHE A 81 -15.88 -1.44 -30.92
C PHE A 81 -15.05 -2.74 -30.91
N ALA A 82 -14.99 -3.45 -32.05
CA ALA A 82 -14.21 -4.68 -32.17
C ALA A 82 -12.70 -4.43 -32.01
N VAL A 83 -12.19 -3.34 -32.58
CA VAL A 83 -10.78 -2.95 -32.46
C VAL A 83 -10.46 -2.51 -31.03
N GLY A 84 -11.33 -1.70 -30.43
CA GLY A 84 -11.21 -1.30 -29.02
C GLY A 84 -11.18 -2.51 -28.08
N MET A 85 -12.08 -3.47 -28.27
CA MET A 85 -12.09 -4.71 -27.49
C MET A 85 -10.82 -5.54 -27.69
N LYS A 86 -10.33 -5.66 -28.92
CA LYS A 86 -9.08 -6.37 -29.22
C LYS A 86 -7.87 -5.71 -28.54
N LEU A 87 -7.81 -4.38 -28.51
CA LEU A 87 -6.78 -3.64 -27.76
C LEU A 87 -6.88 -3.86 -26.23
N LEU A 88 -8.10 -3.94 -25.71
CA LEU A 88 -8.36 -4.13 -24.29
C LEU A 88 -7.94 -5.53 -23.80
N THR A 89 -8.10 -6.56 -24.64
CA THR A 89 -7.87 -7.97 -24.27
C THR A 89 -6.59 -8.59 -24.83
N SER A 90 -5.92 -7.95 -25.79
CA SER A 90 -4.65 -8.45 -26.35
C SER A 90 -3.57 -8.60 -25.28
N ASP A 91 -2.60 -9.48 -25.48
CA ASP A 91 -1.45 -9.60 -24.57
C ASP A 91 -0.36 -8.55 -24.81
N GLY A 92 -0.60 -7.54 -25.65
CA GLY A 92 0.42 -6.53 -26.00
C GLY A 92 1.22 -6.87 -27.26
N GLU A 93 0.74 -7.85 -28.03
CA GLU A 93 1.36 -8.25 -29.30
C GLU A 93 1.21 -7.17 -30.38
N ARG A 94 2.22 -7.04 -31.23
CA ARG A 94 2.23 -6.07 -32.34
C ARG A 94 1.56 -6.66 -33.58
N LEU A 95 0.23 -6.57 -33.63
CA LEU A 95 -0.56 -7.00 -34.78
C LEU A 95 -0.67 -5.88 -35.83
N PRO A 96 -0.54 -6.16 -37.15
CA PRO A 96 -0.65 -5.15 -38.21
C PRO A 96 -1.98 -4.39 -38.16
N GLU A 97 -3.07 -5.16 -38.06
CA GLU A 97 -4.23 -4.93 -37.20
C GLU A 97 -4.35 -3.60 -36.46
N LEU A 98 -3.52 -3.53 -35.41
CA LEU A 98 -3.62 -2.57 -34.32
C LEU A 98 -2.54 -1.49 -34.45
N ALA A 99 -1.67 -1.56 -35.47
CA ALA A 99 -0.49 -0.72 -35.62
C ALA A 99 -0.82 0.78 -35.62
N LYS A 100 -2.00 1.16 -36.16
CA LYS A 100 -2.53 2.54 -36.11
C LYS A 100 -2.56 3.11 -34.69
N TYR A 101 -2.84 2.28 -33.69
CA TYR A 101 -2.96 2.66 -32.28
C TYR A 101 -1.71 2.31 -31.50
N THR A 102 -1.18 1.09 -31.66
CA THR A 102 -0.09 0.57 -30.84
C THR A 102 1.24 1.27 -31.09
N SER A 103 1.46 1.83 -32.29
CA SER A 103 2.61 2.68 -32.59
C SER A 103 2.68 3.97 -31.76
N ARG A 104 1.54 4.44 -31.23
CA ARG A 104 1.44 5.62 -30.35
C ARG A 104 1.57 5.28 -28.86
N MET A 105 1.72 3.99 -28.52
CA MET A 105 1.76 3.50 -27.15
C MET A 105 3.12 2.85 -26.87
N PHE A 106 4.07 3.61 -26.35
CA PHE A 106 5.44 3.12 -26.11
C PHE A 106 5.55 2.03 -25.03
N TRP A 107 4.48 1.79 -24.27
CA TRP A 107 4.33 0.70 -23.29
C TRP A 107 3.57 -0.50 -23.87
N TRP A 108 3.31 -0.51 -25.18
CA TRP A 108 2.69 -1.65 -25.86
C TRP A 108 3.72 -2.76 -26.09
N GLU A 109 3.84 -3.62 -25.10
CA GLU A 109 4.72 -4.79 -25.09
C GLU A 109 4.10 -5.95 -24.30
N PRO A 110 4.39 -7.20 -24.67
CA PRO A 110 3.95 -8.37 -23.92
C PRO A 110 4.39 -8.34 -22.45
N GLY A 111 3.48 -8.69 -21.53
CA GLY A 111 3.77 -8.71 -20.09
C GLY A 111 3.88 -7.34 -19.42
N SER A 112 3.56 -6.25 -20.13
CA SER A 112 3.62 -4.89 -19.57
C SER A 112 2.59 -4.67 -18.46
N THR A 113 3.09 -4.45 -17.25
CA THR A 113 2.26 -4.10 -16.09
C THR A 113 1.57 -2.73 -16.24
N GLU A 114 2.09 -1.88 -17.14
CA GLU A 114 1.62 -0.54 -17.46
C GLU A 114 0.31 -0.61 -18.24
N LEU A 115 0.20 -1.58 -19.17
CA LEU A 115 -1.01 -1.81 -19.94
C LEU A 115 -2.21 -2.18 -19.07
N VAL A 116 -2.00 -2.84 -17.93
CA VAL A 116 -3.08 -3.11 -16.95
C VAL A 116 -3.75 -1.82 -16.51
N ILE A 117 -2.95 -0.79 -16.20
CA ILE A 117 -3.46 0.51 -15.75
C ILE A 117 -4.11 1.26 -16.90
N VAL A 118 -3.50 1.22 -18.09
CA VAL A 118 -4.08 1.81 -19.31
C VAL A 118 -5.47 1.25 -19.56
N ARG A 119 -5.65 -0.08 -19.50
CA ARG A 119 -6.94 -0.76 -19.72
C ARG A 119 -7.99 -0.33 -18.70
N ILE A 120 -7.64 -0.32 -17.42
CA ILE A 120 -8.54 0.13 -16.34
C ILE A 120 -8.92 1.60 -16.55
N ALA A 121 -7.94 2.45 -16.87
CA ALA A 121 -8.16 3.85 -17.17
C ALA A 121 -9.08 4.04 -18.38
N THR A 122 -8.96 3.21 -19.42
CA THR A 122 -9.80 3.29 -20.62
C THR A 122 -11.25 2.94 -20.28
N VAL A 123 -11.48 1.86 -19.54
CA VAL A 123 -12.83 1.47 -19.10
C VAL A 123 -13.47 2.57 -18.26
N LEU A 124 -12.73 3.17 -17.34
CA LEU A 124 -13.22 4.30 -16.54
C LEU A 124 -13.37 5.58 -17.37
N GLY A 125 -12.50 5.79 -18.36
CA GLY A 125 -12.53 6.88 -19.32
C GLY A 125 -13.82 6.89 -20.13
N MET A 126 -14.30 5.73 -20.56
CA MET A 126 -15.60 5.60 -21.24
C MET A 126 -16.76 6.14 -20.40
N LEU A 127 -16.69 6.03 -19.08
CA LEU A 127 -17.73 6.51 -18.16
C LEU A 127 -17.69 8.03 -17.92
N CYS A 128 -16.65 8.72 -18.40
CA CYS A 128 -16.42 10.14 -18.13
C CYS A 128 -15.87 10.92 -19.32
N PHE A 129 -16.20 10.48 -20.54
CA PHE A 129 -15.81 11.14 -21.79
C PHE A 129 -14.30 11.35 -21.91
N ASN A 130 -13.54 10.38 -21.38
CA ASN A 130 -12.09 10.36 -21.32
C ASN A 130 -11.50 11.65 -20.71
N THR A 131 -11.91 11.99 -19.48
CA THR A 131 -11.45 13.19 -18.77
C THR A 131 -10.43 12.82 -17.68
N TYR A 132 -9.21 13.35 -17.77
CA TYR A 132 -8.08 12.96 -16.92
C TYR A 132 -8.39 13.03 -15.42
N THR A 133 -8.88 14.19 -14.96
CA THR A 133 -9.19 14.39 -13.54
C THR A 133 -10.23 13.42 -13.04
N VAL A 134 -11.28 13.17 -13.83
CA VAL A 134 -12.39 12.29 -13.45
C VAL A 134 -11.93 10.84 -13.38
N VAL A 135 -11.11 10.38 -14.32
CA VAL A 135 -10.43 9.08 -14.23
C VAL A 135 -9.61 9.01 -12.94
N GLY A 136 -8.86 10.06 -12.62
CA GLY A 136 -8.14 10.18 -11.34
C GLY A 136 -9.06 10.07 -10.12
N LEU A 137 -10.23 10.71 -10.12
CA LEU A 137 -11.22 10.60 -9.03
C LEU A 137 -11.75 9.17 -8.88
N PHE A 138 -11.96 8.44 -9.98
CA PHE A 138 -12.35 7.02 -9.92
C PHE A 138 -11.25 6.16 -9.29
N PHE A 139 -9.99 6.37 -9.68
CA PHE A 139 -8.85 5.70 -9.05
C PHE A 139 -8.78 6.00 -7.53
N ALA A 140 -9.03 7.25 -7.15
CA ALA A 140 -9.12 7.67 -5.75
C ALA A 140 -10.22 6.90 -5.00
N CYS A 141 -11.41 6.77 -5.59
CA CYS A 141 -12.54 6.05 -5.01
C CYS A 141 -12.25 4.56 -4.85
N ILE A 142 -11.66 3.92 -5.86
CA ILE A 142 -11.27 2.51 -5.83
C ILE A 142 -10.24 2.29 -4.71
N SER A 143 -9.20 3.12 -4.65
CA SER A 143 -8.19 3.07 -3.59
C SER A 143 -8.80 3.28 -2.20
N PHE A 144 -9.66 4.30 -2.05
CA PHE A 144 -10.34 4.61 -0.81
C PHE A 144 -11.20 3.46 -0.30
N SER A 145 -11.88 2.72 -1.19
CA SER A 145 -12.73 1.60 -0.79
C SER A 145 -11.94 0.53 -0.02
N GLY A 146 -10.75 0.20 -0.50
CA GLY A 146 -9.86 -0.77 0.13
C GLY A 146 -9.21 -0.23 1.40
N MET A 147 -8.79 1.03 1.38
CA MET A 147 -8.28 1.70 2.59
C MET A 147 -9.35 1.79 3.69
N TRP A 148 -10.62 2.01 3.33
CA TRP A 148 -11.72 1.99 4.28
C TRP A 148 -11.92 0.61 4.89
N ALA A 149 -11.86 -0.45 4.07
CA ALA A 149 -11.90 -1.83 4.54
C ALA A 149 -10.72 -2.14 5.49
N MET A 150 -9.51 -1.65 5.17
CA MET A 150 -8.32 -1.75 6.01
C MET A 150 -8.52 -1.06 7.37
N TYR A 151 -8.97 0.18 7.36
CA TYR A 151 -9.25 0.95 8.58
C TYR A 151 -10.29 0.27 9.46
N MET A 152 -11.42 -0.17 8.89
CA MET A 152 -12.45 -0.88 9.63
C MET A 152 -11.92 -2.19 10.23
N THR A 153 -10.99 -2.86 9.55
CA THR A 153 -10.32 -4.06 10.06
C THR A 153 -9.45 -3.73 11.27
N PHE A 154 -8.57 -2.74 11.17
CA PHE A 154 -7.77 -2.29 12.31
C PHE A 154 -8.63 -1.82 13.49
N ALA A 155 -9.65 -1.00 13.23
CA ALA A 155 -10.54 -0.48 14.27
C ALA A 155 -11.35 -1.60 14.93
N LYS A 156 -11.63 -2.70 14.24
CA LYS A 156 -12.24 -3.89 14.82
C LYS A 156 -11.28 -4.68 15.68
N ILE A 157 -10.00 -4.77 15.30
CA ILE A 157 -8.96 -5.49 16.07
C ILE A 157 -8.59 -4.72 17.35
N ARG A 158 -8.51 -3.38 17.26
CA ARG A 158 -8.20 -2.49 18.39
C ARG A 158 -9.11 -1.26 18.41
N PRO A 159 -10.34 -1.39 18.95
CA PRO A 159 -11.31 -0.29 19.01
C PRO A 159 -10.85 0.90 19.86
N GLN A 160 -9.98 0.69 20.84
CA GLN A 160 -9.51 1.71 21.79
C GLN A 160 -8.79 2.87 21.09
N VAL A 161 -8.11 2.57 19.98
CA VAL A 161 -7.29 3.53 19.22
C VAL A 161 -7.86 3.83 17.83
N TYR A 162 -9.17 3.67 17.63
CA TYR A 162 -9.83 3.87 16.33
C TYR A 162 -9.58 5.26 15.70
N GLN A 163 -9.31 6.28 16.51
CA GLN A 163 -9.01 7.62 16.02
C GLN A 163 -7.60 7.69 15.42
N GLN A 164 -6.63 7.13 16.15
CA GLN A 164 -5.23 7.06 15.73
C GLN A 164 -5.05 6.14 14.52
N LEU A 165 -5.86 5.07 14.44
CA LEU A 165 -5.90 4.20 13.28
C LEU A 165 -6.43 4.91 12.03
N ALA A 166 -7.32 5.89 12.18
CA ALA A 166 -7.75 6.71 11.05
C ALA A 166 -6.60 7.58 10.55
N ILE A 167 -5.79 8.14 11.46
CA ILE A 167 -4.57 8.90 11.14
C ILE A 167 -3.60 8.03 10.34
N ALA A 168 -3.29 6.83 10.84
CA ALA A 168 -2.37 5.90 10.21
C ALA A 168 -2.79 5.52 8.77
N VAL A 169 -4.09 5.29 8.55
CA VAL A 169 -4.58 4.80 7.26
C VAL A 169 -4.83 5.92 6.25
N PHE A 170 -5.36 7.08 6.67
CA PHE A 170 -5.85 8.09 5.72
C PHE A 170 -5.08 9.40 5.72
N PHE A 171 -4.55 9.84 6.87
CA PHE A 171 -4.11 11.22 7.05
C PHE A 171 -2.59 11.39 7.00
N ILE A 172 -1.85 10.35 6.60
CA ILE A 172 -0.42 10.45 6.32
C ILE A 172 -0.21 11.06 4.91
N PRO A 173 0.57 12.15 4.77
CA PRO A 173 0.78 12.86 3.51
C PRO A 173 1.09 11.98 2.30
N SER A 174 2.10 11.13 2.40
CA SER A 174 2.50 10.25 1.29
C SER A 174 1.38 9.29 0.88
N VAL A 175 0.65 8.73 1.84
CA VAL A 175 -0.40 7.73 1.61
C VAL A 175 -1.59 8.32 0.87
N PHE A 176 -2.06 9.51 1.26
CA PHE A 176 -3.17 10.13 0.55
C PHE A 176 -2.73 10.82 -0.75
N PHE A 177 -1.50 11.32 -0.85
CA PHE A 177 -1.07 11.96 -2.09
C PHE A 177 -0.79 10.92 -3.19
N TRP A 178 0.19 10.04 -2.96
CA TRP A 178 0.64 9.06 -3.96
C TRP A 178 -0.35 7.90 -4.18
N GLY A 179 -1.26 7.68 -3.23
CA GLY A 179 -2.26 6.63 -3.36
C GLY A 179 -3.57 7.05 -4.04
N SER A 180 -3.72 8.27 -4.55
CA SER A 180 -5.04 8.80 -4.96
C SER A 180 -5.26 9.07 -6.45
N GLY A 181 -4.22 9.35 -7.21
CA GLY A 181 -4.36 9.69 -8.63
C GLY A 181 -4.40 8.49 -9.58
N LEU A 182 -4.45 8.75 -10.89
CA LEU A 182 -4.29 7.76 -11.95
C LEU A 182 -2.87 7.18 -11.92
N MET A 183 -2.67 6.16 -11.09
CA MET A 183 -1.38 5.52 -10.81
C MET A 183 -1.56 4.06 -10.38
N LYS A 184 -0.53 3.24 -10.65
CA LYS A 184 -0.41 1.86 -10.12
C LYS A 184 -0.53 1.82 -8.61
N ASP A 185 0.13 2.75 -7.94
CA ASP A 185 0.23 2.81 -6.48
C ASP A 185 -1.15 2.96 -5.83
N SER A 186 -2.06 3.72 -6.44
CA SER A 186 -3.44 3.92 -5.98
C SER A 186 -4.23 2.61 -5.94
N LEU A 187 -4.19 1.84 -7.02
CA LEU A 187 -4.87 0.54 -7.11
C LEU A 187 -4.25 -0.49 -6.17
N CYS A 188 -2.91 -0.51 -6.08
CA CYS A 188 -2.21 -1.44 -5.20
C CYS A 188 -2.53 -1.20 -3.72
N LEU A 189 -2.59 0.06 -3.29
CA LEU A 189 -2.96 0.40 -1.91
C LEU A 189 -4.40 -0.01 -1.58
N GLY A 190 -5.33 0.19 -2.52
CA GLY A 190 -6.71 -0.28 -2.38
C GLY A 190 -6.80 -1.81 -2.32
N ALA A 191 -6.12 -2.50 -3.23
CA ALA A 191 -6.08 -3.96 -3.27
C ALA A 191 -5.50 -4.54 -1.96
N LEU A 192 -4.38 -4.01 -1.45
CA LEU A 192 -3.81 -4.43 -0.17
C LEU A 192 -4.80 -4.25 0.99
N GLY A 193 -5.57 -3.15 1.00
CA GLY A 193 -6.59 -2.94 2.01
C GLY A 193 -7.73 -3.96 1.97
N TRP A 194 -8.19 -4.34 0.77
CA TRP A 194 -9.17 -5.40 0.58
C TRP A 194 -8.61 -6.79 0.92
N ILE A 195 -7.35 -7.07 0.61
CA ILE A 195 -6.66 -8.30 1.02
C ILE A 195 -6.62 -8.40 2.53
N PHE A 196 -6.22 -7.33 3.23
CA PHE A 196 -6.17 -7.35 4.70
C PHE A 196 -7.55 -7.59 5.33
N TYR A 197 -8.59 -6.94 4.78
CA TYR A 197 -9.97 -7.17 5.20
C TYR A 197 -10.42 -8.62 4.98
N ALA A 198 -10.21 -9.15 3.78
CA ALA A 198 -10.59 -10.51 3.39
C ALA A 198 -9.84 -11.55 4.21
N PHE A 199 -8.53 -11.36 4.40
CA PHE A 199 -7.68 -12.18 5.26
C PHE A 199 -8.23 -12.24 6.69
N TYR A 200 -8.48 -11.07 7.29
CA TYR A 200 -8.95 -11.03 8.67
C TYR A 200 -10.36 -11.62 8.82
N GLN A 201 -11.29 -11.31 7.92
CA GLN A 201 -12.65 -11.83 7.98
C GLN A 201 -12.71 -13.35 7.70
N GLY A 202 -11.99 -13.82 6.68
CA GLY A 202 -12.00 -15.21 6.22
C GLY A 202 -11.10 -16.12 7.05
N ALA A 203 -9.82 -15.80 7.18
CA ALA A 203 -8.84 -16.68 7.82
C ALA A 203 -8.84 -16.58 9.36
N ILE A 204 -8.96 -15.35 9.88
CA ILE A 204 -8.90 -15.12 11.33
C ILE A 204 -10.28 -15.30 11.98
N GLN A 205 -11.29 -14.58 11.49
CA GLN A 205 -12.64 -14.65 12.06
C GLN A 205 -13.47 -15.85 11.59
N LYS A 206 -13.06 -16.51 10.49
CA LYS A 206 -13.80 -17.63 9.88
C LYS A 206 -15.25 -17.28 9.55
N LYS A 207 -15.49 -16.04 9.09
CA LYS A 207 -16.81 -15.53 8.72
C LYS A 207 -16.89 -15.24 7.23
N ARG A 208 -18.08 -15.47 6.64
CA ARG A 208 -18.39 -15.15 5.23
C ARG A 208 -17.29 -15.63 4.27
N LEU A 209 -16.87 -16.89 4.41
CA LEU A 209 -15.67 -17.42 3.75
C LEU A 209 -15.70 -17.22 2.23
N LEU A 210 -16.82 -17.54 1.56
CA LEU A 210 -16.97 -17.35 0.12
C LEU A 210 -16.74 -15.88 -0.29
N LYS A 211 -17.36 -14.93 0.43
CA LYS A 211 -17.18 -13.50 0.16
C LYS A 211 -15.71 -13.08 0.38
N SER A 212 -15.09 -13.56 1.45
CA SER A 212 -13.69 -13.27 1.76
C SER A 212 -12.75 -13.83 0.69
N VAL A 213 -13.00 -15.05 0.21
CA VAL A 213 -12.21 -15.67 -0.87
C VAL A 213 -12.38 -14.89 -2.17
N LEU A 214 -13.60 -14.57 -2.59
CA LEU A 214 -13.83 -13.81 -3.82
C LEU A 214 -13.16 -12.42 -3.80
N ILE A 215 -13.34 -11.66 -2.72
CA ILE A 215 -12.72 -10.33 -2.57
C ILE A 215 -11.20 -10.46 -2.48
N GLY A 216 -10.72 -11.41 -1.67
CA GLY A 216 -9.30 -11.64 -1.46
C GLY A 216 -8.58 -12.05 -2.75
N SER A 217 -9.14 -12.99 -3.51
CA SER A 217 -8.58 -13.45 -4.78
C SER A 217 -8.59 -12.37 -5.85
N LEU A 218 -9.68 -11.59 -5.97
CA LEU A 218 -9.73 -10.47 -6.91
C LEU A 218 -8.66 -9.40 -6.59
N ALA A 219 -8.54 -9.04 -5.31
CA ALA A 219 -7.55 -8.06 -4.87
C ALA A 219 -6.11 -8.59 -4.98
N ALA A 220 -5.89 -9.88 -4.67
CA ALA A 220 -4.60 -10.54 -4.85
C ALA A 220 -4.20 -10.63 -6.32
N TYR A 221 -5.15 -10.94 -7.21
CA TYR A 221 -4.93 -10.95 -8.65
C TYR A 221 -4.53 -9.56 -9.17
N MET A 222 -5.21 -8.50 -8.71
CA MET A 222 -4.83 -7.12 -9.04
C MET A 222 -3.38 -6.80 -8.63
N LEU A 223 -2.95 -7.24 -7.44
CA LEU A 223 -1.55 -7.07 -7.02
C LEU A 223 -0.60 -7.95 -7.83
N TYR A 224 -0.96 -9.19 -8.12
CA TYR A 224 -0.15 -10.12 -8.90
C TYR A 224 0.22 -9.54 -10.27
N ILE A 225 -0.78 -9.06 -11.03
CA ILE A 225 -0.56 -8.52 -12.39
C ILE A 225 0.04 -7.10 -12.41
N THR A 226 0.26 -6.45 -11.25
CA THR A 226 0.82 -5.08 -11.20
C THR A 226 2.10 -4.95 -10.39
N LYS A 227 2.09 -5.44 -9.15
CA LYS A 227 3.15 -5.30 -8.14
C LYS A 227 3.13 -6.51 -7.19
N VAL A 228 3.43 -7.69 -7.72
CA VAL A 228 3.37 -8.97 -6.96
C VAL A 228 4.23 -8.94 -5.69
N TYR A 229 5.32 -8.18 -5.66
CA TYR A 229 6.18 -8.03 -4.48
C TYR A 229 5.45 -7.50 -3.22
N ILE A 230 4.34 -6.78 -3.37
CA ILE A 230 3.48 -6.38 -2.24
C ILE A 230 2.84 -7.62 -1.62
N LEU A 231 2.33 -8.53 -2.45
CA LEU A 231 1.72 -9.79 -2.02
C LEU A 231 2.77 -10.71 -1.40
N LEU A 232 3.94 -10.86 -2.04
CA LEU A 232 5.06 -11.66 -1.52
C LEU A 232 5.54 -11.18 -0.15
N SER A 233 5.50 -9.87 0.11
CA SER A 233 5.86 -9.32 1.42
C SER A 233 4.76 -9.49 2.47
N PHE A 234 3.49 -9.47 2.07
CA PHE A 234 2.34 -9.56 2.98
C PHE A 234 2.00 -11.00 3.39
N LEU A 235 2.13 -11.97 2.48
CA LEU A 235 1.72 -13.37 2.71
C LEU A 235 2.48 -14.05 3.86
N PRO A 236 3.82 -13.99 3.97
CA PRO A 236 4.53 -14.65 5.07
C PRO A 236 4.04 -14.21 6.46
N PRO A 237 4.00 -12.90 6.81
CA PRO A 237 3.48 -12.48 8.11
C PRO A 237 1.99 -12.80 8.31
N ALA A 238 1.18 -12.81 7.25
CA ALA A 238 -0.22 -13.23 7.29
C ALA A 238 -0.38 -14.71 7.66
N LEU A 239 0.42 -15.60 7.05
CA LEU A 239 0.46 -17.02 7.39
C LEU A 239 0.89 -17.23 8.85
N ILE A 240 1.96 -16.56 9.28
CA ILE A 240 2.43 -16.64 10.68
C ILE A 240 1.33 -16.20 11.65
N TRP A 241 0.52 -15.17 11.33
CA TRP A 241 -0.64 -14.81 12.15
C TRP A 241 -1.65 -15.97 12.22
N ILE A 242 -2.07 -16.57 11.10
CA ILE A 242 -3.01 -17.71 11.13
C ILE A 242 -2.53 -18.80 12.08
N PHE A 243 -1.25 -19.18 12.00
CA PHE A 243 -0.65 -20.17 12.88
C PHE A 243 -0.64 -19.74 14.34
N ASN A 244 -0.26 -18.48 14.63
CA ASN A 244 -0.25 -17.95 15.99
C ASN A 244 -1.67 -17.93 16.60
N GLU A 245 -2.67 -17.46 15.85
CA GLU A 245 -4.08 -17.41 16.27
C GLU A 245 -4.63 -18.82 16.57
N ASN A 246 -4.32 -19.79 15.71
CA ASN A 246 -4.75 -21.17 15.92
C ASN A 246 -4.00 -21.84 17.09
N SER A 247 -2.71 -21.54 17.27
CA SER A 247 -1.89 -22.10 18.37
C SER A 247 -2.39 -21.66 19.75
N GLN A 248 -2.95 -20.45 19.87
CA GLN A 248 -3.51 -19.94 21.12
C GLN A 248 -4.75 -20.74 21.58
N ARG A 249 -5.38 -21.51 20.70
CA ARG A 249 -6.50 -22.42 21.03
C ARG A 249 -6.04 -23.68 21.76
N ILE A 250 -4.74 -24.02 21.70
CA ILE A 250 -4.17 -25.19 22.40
C ILE A 250 -4.17 -24.91 23.90
N LYS A 251 -5.02 -25.58 24.68
CA LYS A 251 -5.18 -25.31 26.13
C LYS A 251 -3.93 -25.62 26.95
N ASN A 252 -3.21 -26.69 26.62
CA ASN A 252 -2.02 -27.10 27.36
C ASN A 252 -0.81 -26.21 27.02
N ARG A 253 -0.24 -25.56 28.05
CA ARG A 253 0.89 -24.62 27.92
C ARG A 253 2.16 -25.28 27.39
N LEU A 254 2.48 -26.50 27.81
CA LEU A 254 3.66 -27.25 27.34
C LEU A 254 3.51 -27.61 25.86
N VAL A 255 2.35 -28.15 25.48
CA VAL A 255 2.05 -28.48 24.07
C VAL A 255 2.07 -27.23 23.20
N ARG A 256 1.51 -26.10 23.68
CA ARG A 256 1.56 -24.83 22.96
C ARG A 256 3.00 -24.33 22.80
N MET A 257 3.82 -24.43 23.84
CA MET A 257 5.21 -23.97 23.80
C MET A 257 6.06 -24.77 22.81
N ILE A 258 5.84 -26.09 22.73
CA ILE A 258 6.53 -26.99 21.78
C ILE A 258 5.98 -26.81 20.37
N ALA A 259 4.65 -26.71 20.21
CA ALA A 259 4.01 -26.58 18.91
C ALA A 259 4.25 -25.20 18.26
N LYS A 260 4.39 -24.12 19.04
CA LYS A 260 4.54 -22.76 18.49
C LYS A 260 5.75 -22.58 17.56
N PRO A 261 6.99 -22.96 17.92
CA PRO A 261 8.13 -22.87 16.99
C PRO A 261 7.93 -23.77 15.75
N PHE A 262 7.36 -24.97 15.92
CA PHE A 262 7.09 -25.89 14.80
C PHE A 262 6.03 -25.33 13.83
N LEU A 263 4.93 -24.76 14.34
CA LEU A 263 3.88 -24.14 13.53
C LEU A 263 4.37 -22.88 12.82
N ILE A 264 5.23 -22.08 13.46
CA ILE A 264 5.88 -20.93 12.80
C ILE A 264 6.84 -21.42 11.71
N GLY A 265 7.63 -22.47 11.97
CA GLY A 265 8.51 -23.09 10.98
C GLY A 265 7.75 -23.62 9.77
N ILE A 266 6.65 -24.35 9.98
CA ILE A 266 5.75 -24.79 8.90
C ILE A 266 5.20 -23.59 8.14
N GLY A 267 4.77 -22.54 8.85
CA GLY A 267 4.28 -21.33 8.20
C GLY A 267 5.32 -20.64 7.34
N ALA A 268 6.58 -20.63 7.77
CA ALA A 268 7.69 -20.11 6.98
C ALA A 268 7.97 -20.97 5.74
N VAL A 269 7.99 -22.30 5.87
CA VAL A 269 8.17 -23.22 4.74
C VAL A 269 7.01 -23.10 3.74
N ALA A 270 5.76 -23.05 4.24
CA ALA A 270 4.58 -22.84 3.41
C ALA A 270 4.61 -21.49 2.70
N ALA A 271 5.14 -20.44 3.35
CA ALA A 271 5.34 -19.14 2.70
C ALA A 271 6.36 -19.22 1.57
N VAL A 272 7.52 -19.87 1.79
CA VAL A 272 8.55 -20.05 0.75
C VAL A 272 8.00 -20.86 -0.43
N PHE A 273 7.29 -21.96 -0.16
CA PHE A 273 6.67 -22.76 -1.20
C PHE A 273 5.59 -21.97 -1.97
N ALA A 274 4.73 -21.23 -1.27
CA ALA A 274 3.72 -20.39 -1.91
C ALA A 274 4.35 -19.29 -2.78
N MET A 275 5.44 -18.68 -2.33
CA MET A 275 6.18 -17.71 -3.13
C MET A 275 6.75 -18.35 -4.40
N GLY A 276 7.39 -19.52 -4.28
CA GLY A 276 7.95 -20.25 -5.42
C GLY A 276 6.91 -20.53 -6.50
N ASN A 277 5.78 -21.13 -6.13
CA ASN A 277 4.71 -21.44 -7.08
C ASN A 277 4.01 -20.18 -7.65
N LEU A 278 3.99 -19.07 -6.91
CA LEU A 278 3.41 -17.81 -7.40
C LEU A 278 4.28 -17.13 -8.44
N THR A 279 5.59 -17.40 -8.44
CA THR A 279 6.57 -16.75 -9.31
C THR A 279 7.19 -17.69 -10.35
N GLU A 280 6.87 -18.99 -10.29
CA GLU A 280 7.38 -20.01 -11.20
C GLU A 280 6.94 -19.71 -12.65
N GLY A 281 7.91 -19.61 -13.55
CA GLY A 281 7.67 -19.27 -14.96
C GLY A 281 7.46 -17.78 -15.25
N ASP A 282 7.46 -16.89 -14.25
CA ASP A 282 7.40 -15.45 -14.45
C ASP A 282 8.81 -14.87 -14.59
N GLU A 283 9.22 -14.53 -15.82
CA GLU A 283 10.56 -13.97 -16.12
C GLU A 283 10.91 -12.70 -15.32
N LYS A 284 9.92 -12.02 -14.76
CA LYS A 284 10.07 -10.76 -14.02
C LYS A 284 10.17 -10.95 -12.51
N TYR A 285 9.62 -12.03 -11.96
CA TYR A 285 9.51 -12.23 -10.51
C TYR A 285 9.99 -13.59 -10.00
N ASP A 286 10.53 -14.43 -10.87
CA ASP A 286 11.19 -15.68 -10.50
C ASP A 286 12.23 -15.46 -9.38
N ILE A 287 12.14 -16.26 -8.31
CA ILE A 287 12.91 -16.11 -7.07
C ILE A 287 14.41 -16.08 -7.37
N ASP A 288 14.85 -16.87 -8.33
CA ASP A 288 16.26 -16.97 -8.72
C ASP A 288 16.78 -15.69 -9.38
N LYS A 289 15.90 -14.89 -9.98
CA LYS A 289 16.21 -13.64 -10.69
C LYS A 289 15.88 -12.38 -9.88
N ILE A 290 15.23 -12.50 -8.72
CA ILE A 290 14.84 -11.33 -7.90
C ILE A 290 16.03 -10.45 -7.55
N GLY A 291 17.19 -11.04 -7.22
CA GLY A 291 18.40 -10.29 -6.88
C GLY A 291 18.94 -9.48 -8.07
N GLU A 292 19.09 -10.12 -9.22
CA GLU A 292 19.57 -9.50 -10.46
C GLU A 292 18.62 -8.38 -10.92
N ARG A 293 17.32 -8.63 -10.93
CA ARG A 293 16.30 -7.64 -11.34
C ARG A 293 16.25 -6.46 -10.38
N SER A 294 16.40 -6.70 -9.09
CA SER A 294 16.47 -5.63 -8.09
C SER A 294 17.66 -4.72 -8.36
N LYS A 295 18.82 -5.30 -8.68
CA LYS A 295 20.02 -4.54 -9.08
C LYS A 295 19.79 -3.74 -10.35
N ILE A 296 19.33 -4.37 -11.44
CA ILE A 296 19.06 -3.68 -12.72
C ILE A 296 18.12 -2.48 -12.53
N THR A 297 17.05 -2.68 -11.75
CA THR A 297 16.07 -1.61 -11.48
C THR A 297 16.69 -0.50 -10.63
N ALA A 298 17.46 -0.86 -9.61
CA ALA A 298 18.10 0.09 -8.72
C ALA A 298 19.17 0.92 -9.43
N ASP A 299 19.93 0.30 -10.34
CA ASP A 299 20.94 0.96 -11.17
C ASP A 299 20.28 1.91 -12.17
N TYR A 300 19.23 1.46 -12.88
CA TYR A 300 18.46 2.31 -13.79
C TYR A 300 17.89 3.55 -13.09
N LEU A 301 17.25 3.37 -11.92
CA LEU A 301 16.66 4.48 -11.17
C LEU A 301 17.72 5.42 -10.60
N TYR A 302 18.87 4.89 -10.19
CA TYR A 302 20.01 5.70 -9.77
C TYR A 302 20.54 6.53 -10.93
N GLU A 303 20.79 5.93 -12.09
CA GLU A 303 21.27 6.64 -13.28
C GLU A 303 20.33 7.75 -13.73
N VAL A 304 19.03 7.46 -13.83
CA VAL A 304 18.01 8.44 -14.20
C VAL A 304 18.00 9.58 -13.18
N SER A 305 18.07 9.25 -11.89
CA SER A 305 18.11 10.25 -10.84
C SER A 305 19.35 11.13 -10.90
N VAL A 306 20.53 10.58 -11.21
CA VAL A 306 21.76 11.37 -11.35
C VAL A 306 21.67 12.28 -12.59
N LYS A 307 21.19 11.75 -13.72
CA LYS A 307 21.00 12.51 -14.97
C LYS A 307 20.01 13.67 -14.83
N GLN A 308 19.01 13.53 -13.96
CA GLN A 308 17.96 14.53 -13.73
C GLN A 308 18.21 15.42 -12.51
N GLU A 309 19.43 15.43 -11.93
CA GLU A 309 19.75 16.11 -10.66
C GLU A 309 18.77 15.79 -9.51
N GLY A 310 18.19 14.59 -9.57
CA GLY A 310 17.20 14.09 -8.64
C GLY A 310 17.79 13.73 -7.28
N SER A 311 16.91 13.31 -6.38
CA SER A 311 17.25 12.96 -5.00
C SER A 311 17.69 11.50 -4.87
N ALA A 312 18.81 11.15 -5.50
CA ALA A 312 19.41 9.82 -5.45
C ALA A 312 19.96 9.50 -4.05
N TYR A 313 19.92 8.22 -3.68
CA TYR A 313 20.66 7.68 -2.53
C TYR A 313 21.35 6.37 -2.92
N ASN A 314 22.39 6.01 -2.18
CA ASN A 314 23.16 4.79 -2.41
C ASN A 314 23.14 3.91 -1.14
N LEU A 315 22.95 2.61 -1.32
CA LEU A 315 22.93 1.60 -0.25
C LEU A 315 24.22 0.77 -0.17
N GLY A 316 25.17 0.98 -1.07
CA GLY A 316 26.34 0.13 -1.29
C GLY A 316 26.21 -0.69 -2.58
N GLU A 317 27.25 -1.45 -2.90
CA GLU A 317 27.26 -2.32 -4.08
C GLU A 317 26.28 -3.48 -3.92
N GLN A 318 25.37 -3.62 -4.91
CA GLN A 318 24.53 -4.80 -5.06
C GLN A 318 25.25 -5.82 -5.95
N ASP A 319 25.47 -7.01 -5.43
CA ASP A 319 26.04 -8.14 -6.17
C ASP A 319 24.99 -8.89 -7.02
N GLY A 320 23.71 -8.54 -6.88
CA GLY A 320 22.59 -9.19 -7.57
C GLY A 320 22.18 -10.53 -6.95
N THR A 321 22.69 -10.89 -5.78
CA THR A 321 22.34 -12.14 -5.08
C THR A 321 21.34 -11.89 -3.95
N ILE A 322 20.56 -12.92 -3.59
CA ILE A 322 19.67 -12.86 -2.41
C ILE A 322 20.48 -12.62 -1.13
N GLY A 323 21.69 -13.18 -1.03
CA GLY A 323 22.60 -12.97 0.10
C GLY A 323 23.01 -11.50 0.25
N GLY A 324 23.36 -10.84 -0.86
CA GLY A 324 23.65 -9.41 -0.89
C GLY A 324 22.45 -8.55 -0.49
N MET A 325 21.24 -8.90 -0.96
CA MET A 325 20.01 -8.22 -0.53
C MET A 325 19.78 -8.31 0.98
N VAL A 326 19.98 -9.49 1.59
CA VAL A 326 19.85 -9.67 3.04
C VAL A 326 20.87 -8.84 3.81
N LYS A 327 22.11 -8.74 3.30
CA LYS A 327 23.15 -7.89 3.89
C LYS A 327 22.78 -6.40 3.86
N LEU A 328 22.11 -5.95 2.80
CA LEU A 328 21.67 -4.56 2.63
C LEU A 328 20.33 -4.24 3.32
N ALA A 329 19.55 -5.26 3.67
CA ALA A 329 18.21 -5.09 4.25
C ALA A 329 18.16 -4.17 5.49
N PRO A 330 19.09 -4.24 6.47
CA PRO A 330 19.06 -3.33 7.62
C PRO A 330 19.17 -1.85 7.22
N GLN A 331 20.07 -1.53 6.30
CA GLN A 331 20.26 -0.17 5.80
C GLN A 331 19.05 0.25 4.96
N ALA A 332 18.55 -0.62 4.08
CA ALA A 332 17.37 -0.35 3.26
C ALA A 332 16.12 -0.06 4.09
N ILE A 333 15.90 -0.78 5.21
CA ILE A 333 14.81 -0.52 6.15
C ILE A 333 14.92 0.88 6.75
N ILE A 334 16.12 1.26 7.20
CA ILE A 334 16.37 2.60 7.74
C ILE A 334 16.07 3.66 6.68
N VAL A 335 16.50 3.43 5.44
CA VAL A 335 16.25 4.37 4.34
C VAL A 335 14.75 4.49 4.04
N ALA A 336 14.04 3.36 3.93
CA ALA A 336 12.61 3.35 3.65
C ALA A 336 11.79 4.04 4.76
N LEU A 337 12.08 3.77 6.03
CA LEU A 337 11.28 4.26 7.15
C LEU A 337 11.69 5.67 7.60
N PHE A 338 12.98 5.99 7.62
CA PHE A 338 13.49 7.15 8.36
C PHE A 338 14.27 8.15 7.51
N ARG A 339 14.46 7.89 6.21
CA ARG A 339 15.06 8.84 5.27
C ARG A 339 14.05 9.32 4.20
N PRO A 340 14.27 10.49 3.60
CA PRO A 340 15.41 11.40 3.78
C PRO A 340 15.41 12.10 5.14
N PHE A 341 16.59 12.45 5.66
CA PHE A 341 16.70 13.33 6.81
C PHE A 341 16.50 14.79 6.40
N LEU A 342 16.18 15.66 7.36
CA LEU A 342 15.90 17.08 7.08
C LEU A 342 17.06 17.80 6.37
N TRP A 343 18.30 17.43 6.68
CA TRP A 343 19.51 17.99 6.05
C TRP A 343 19.83 17.37 4.68
N GLU A 344 19.16 16.29 4.28
CA GLU A 344 19.32 15.70 2.95
C GLU A 344 18.37 16.31 1.92
N ALA A 345 17.38 17.08 2.36
CA ALA A 345 16.33 17.64 1.51
C ALA A 345 16.90 18.66 0.51
N LYS A 346 16.87 18.31 -0.77
CA LYS A 346 17.36 19.17 -1.87
C LYS A 346 16.27 20.02 -2.54
N ASN A 347 15.00 19.74 -2.28
CA ASN A 347 13.86 20.48 -2.84
C ASN A 347 12.63 20.41 -1.90
N PRO A 348 11.61 21.28 -2.10
CA PRO A 348 10.45 21.35 -1.21
C PRO A 348 9.65 20.04 -1.12
N VAL A 349 9.54 19.29 -2.23
CA VAL A 349 8.82 18.01 -2.26
C VAL A 349 9.55 16.95 -1.41
N MET A 350 10.87 16.93 -1.49
CA MET A 350 11.72 16.09 -0.66
C MET A 350 11.67 16.50 0.82
N LEU A 351 11.56 17.81 1.12
CA LEU A 351 11.41 18.29 2.50
C LEU A 351 10.13 17.76 3.16
N LEU A 352 9.00 17.71 2.44
CA LEU A 352 7.76 17.10 2.95
C LEU A 352 7.98 15.63 3.29
N SER A 353 8.73 14.91 2.46
CA SER A 353 9.08 13.51 2.69
C SER A 353 10.02 13.36 3.90
N ALA A 354 10.94 14.31 4.10
CA ALA A 354 11.86 14.34 5.24
C ALA A 354 11.15 14.63 6.57
N LEU A 355 10.15 15.52 6.57
CA LEU A 355 9.31 15.78 7.73
C LEU A 355 8.50 14.53 8.13
N GLU A 356 7.93 13.84 7.15
CA GLU A 356 7.21 12.57 7.38
C GLU A 356 8.14 11.48 7.93
N ALA A 357 9.33 11.31 7.34
CA ALA A 357 10.32 10.34 7.80
C ALA A 357 10.83 10.67 9.23
N THR A 358 11.02 11.95 9.53
CA THR A 358 11.37 12.43 10.88
C THR A 358 10.25 12.13 11.87
N PHE A 359 8.99 12.32 11.49
CA PHE A 359 7.84 11.93 12.33
C PHE A 359 7.87 10.43 12.64
N PHE A 360 8.11 9.56 11.65
CA PHE A 360 8.23 8.12 11.87
C PHE A 360 9.38 7.78 12.82
N LEU A 361 10.55 8.38 12.62
CA LEU A 361 11.71 8.17 13.48
C LEU A 361 11.42 8.57 14.93
N VAL A 362 10.93 9.80 15.14
CA VAL A 362 10.62 10.33 16.48
C VAL A 362 9.51 9.50 17.14
N PHE A 363 8.48 9.11 16.41
CA PHE A 363 7.40 8.31 16.96
C PHE A 363 7.91 6.93 17.39
N THR A 364 8.71 6.27 16.57
CA THR A 364 9.30 4.96 16.88
C THR A 364 10.23 5.03 18.08
N LEU A 365 11.15 5.99 18.12
CA LEU A 365 12.05 6.20 19.25
C LEU A 365 11.28 6.51 20.53
N ARG A 366 10.27 7.39 20.46
CA ARG A 366 9.41 7.72 21.61
C ARG A 366 8.75 6.47 22.19
N ILE A 367 8.22 5.57 21.35
CA ILE A 367 7.60 4.34 21.83
C ILE A 367 8.65 3.38 22.39
N LEU A 368 9.78 3.20 21.70
CA LEU A 368 10.87 2.35 22.16
C LEU A 368 11.37 2.77 23.55
N PHE A 369 11.64 4.06 23.77
CA PHE A 369 12.12 4.56 25.05
C PHE A 369 11.04 4.54 26.15
N LYS A 370 9.77 4.84 25.82
CA LYS A 370 8.69 4.87 26.81
C LYS A 370 8.27 3.48 27.30
N VAL A 371 8.33 2.48 26.41
CA VAL A 371 7.94 1.09 26.70
C VAL A 371 9.11 0.27 27.21
N GLY A 372 10.32 0.55 26.72
CA GLY A 372 11.55 -0.20 26.95
C GLY A 372 11.73 -1.31 25.90
N VAL A 373 12.99 -1.56 25.51
CA VAL A 373 13.36 -2.47 24.40
C VAL A 373 12.77 -3.88 24.58
N ALA A 374 12.93 -4.49 25.76
CA ALA A 374 12.44 -5.84 26.02
C ALA A 374 10.91 -5.94 25.90
N ARG A 375 10.17 -4.98 26.44
CA ARG A 375 8.70 -4.97 26.35
C ARG A 375 8.21 -4.62 24.96
N PHE A 376 8.94 -3.79 24.22
CA PHE A 376 8.65 -3.45 22.83
C PHE A 376 8.60 -4.73 21.98
N PHE A 377 9.67 -5.51 21.98
CA PHE A 377 9.72 -6.76 21.23
C PHE A 377 8.79 -7.83 21.80
N GLY A 378 8.65 -7.89 23.13
CA GLY A 378 7.69 -8.79 23.78
C GLY A 378 6.23 -8.53 23.38
N ALA A 379 5.82 -7.27 23.26
CA ALA A 379 4.47 -6.90 22.83
C ALA A 379 4.22 -7.19 21.35
N ILE A 380 5.23 -6.98 20.48
CA ILE A 380 5.16 -7.36 19.06
C ILE A 380 4.97 -8.88 18.93
N ALA A 381 5.81 -9.68 19.59
CA ALA A 381 5.73 -11.14 19.55
C ALA A 381 4.45 -11.70 20.22
N GLY A 382 3.91 -10.98 21.20
CA GLY A 382 2.70 -11.36 21.93
C GLY A 382 1.39 -11.02 21.23
N THR A 383 1.39 -10.05 20.30
CA THR A 383 0.17 -9.55 19.64
C THR A 383 0.22 -9.84 18.14
N PRO A 384 -0.61 -10.77 17.62
CA PRO A 384 -0.52 -11.20 16.21
C PRO A 384 -0.61 -10.08 15.18
N VAL A 385 -1.49 -9.08 15.38
CA VAL A 385 -1.60 -7.93 14.46
C VAL A 385 -0.33 -7.05 14.45
N LEU A 386 0.34 -6.91 15.60
CA LEU A 386 1.61 -6.17 15.68
C LEU A 386 2.71 -6.92 14.95
N MET A 387 2.81 -8.23 15.20
CA MET A 387 3.75 -9.11 14.52
C MET A 387 3.56 -9.04 13.00
N LEU A 388 2.33 -9.16 12.50
CA LEU A 388 2.05 -9.01 11.06
C LEU A 388 2.51 -7.66 10.54
N SER A 389 2.12 -6.58 11.22
CA SER A 389 2.32 -5.22 10.72
C SER A 389 3.80 -4.84 10.70
N PHE A 390 4.56 -5.23 11.74
CA PHE A 390 6.00 -4.98 11.79
C PHE A 390 6.78 -5.84 10.80
N ILE A 391 6.52 -7.15 10.73
CA ILE A 391 7.24 -8.02 9.78
C ILE A 391 6.94 -7.58 8.35
N PHE A 392 5.67 -7.32 8.01
CA PHE A 392 5.30 -6.78 6.69
C PHE A 392 6.04 -5.47 6.40
N ALA A 393 6.01 -4.51 7.32
CA ALA A 393 6.65 -3.21 7.12
C ALA A 393 8.17 -3.30 6.96
N LEU A 394 8.83 -4.19 7.69
CA LEU A 394 10.28 -4.39 7.61
C LEU A 394 10.68 -5.12 6.33
N VAL A 395 10.01 -6.22 5.98
CA VAL A 395 10.29 -6.98 4.75
C VAL A 395 10.01 -6.11 3.53
N PHE A 396 8.83 -5.49 3.47
CA PHE A 396 8.47 -4.62 2.36
C PHE A 396 9.37 -3.37 2.29
N GLY A 397 9.72 -2.79 3.44
CA GLY A 397 10.66 -1.67 3.55
C GLY A 397 12.06 -2.01 3.03
N ALA A 398 12.58 -3.20 3.34
CA ALA A 398 13.83 -3.69 2.78
C ALA A 398 13.73 -3.81 1.25
N SER A 399 12.68 -4.45 0.73
CA SER A 399 12.50 -4.64 -0.71
C SER A 399 12.43 -3.31 -1.48
N VAL A 400 11.58 -2.38 -1.06
CA VAL A 400 11.44 -1.09 -1.77
C VAL A 400 12.65 -0.17 -1.56
N GLY A 401 13.31 -0.26 -0.40
CA GLY A 401 14.55 0.47 -0.13
C GLY A 401 15.67 0.06 -1.08
N ILE A 402 15.86 -1.25 -1.28
CA ILE A 402 16.87 -1.84 -2.18
C ILE A 402 16.62 -1.45 -3.64
N ILE A 403 15.36 -1.46 -4.08
CA ILE A 403 14.99 -1.27 -5.49
C ILE A 403 14.99 0.22 -5.91
N SER A 404 14.68 1.15 -5.01
CA SER A 404 14.28 2.49 -5.46
C SER A 404 15.45 3.44 -5.79
N ASN A 405 16.57 3.41 -5.04
CA ASN A 405 17.75 4.31 -5.14
C ASN A 405 17.47 5.83 -5.36
N ASN A 406 16.22 6.27 -5.22
CA ASN A 406 15.74 7.62 -5.44
C ASN A 406 14.62 7.90 -4.44
N PHE A 407 14.69 9.02 -3.72
CA PHE A 407 13.73 9.36 -2.66
C PHE A 407 12.30 9.63 -3.19
N GLY A 408 12.17 10.16 -4.40
CA GLY A 408 10.86 10.38 -5.05
C GLY A 408 10.15 9.08 -5.43
N THR A 409 10.90 8.09 -5.94
CA THR A 409 10.37 6.74 -6.18
C THR A 409 10.08 6.03 -4.86
N LEU A 410 10.99 6.13 -3.89
CA LEU A 410 10.85 5.47 -2.59
C LEU A 410 9.62 5.94 -1.82
N VAL A 411 9.34 7.25 -1.80
CA VAL A 411 8.17 7.80 -1.08
C VAL A 411 6.85 7.28 -1.65
N ARG A 412 6.79 7.02 -2.96
CA ARG A 412 5.66 6.34 -3.61
C ARG A 412 5.63 4.86 -3.26
N TYR A 413 6.74 4.15 -3.42
CA TYR A 413 6.76 2.69 -3.29
C TYR A 413 6.51 2.23 -1.87
N LYS A 414 6.85 3.04 -0.86
CA LYS A 414 6.64 2.70 0.55
C LYS A 414 5.21 2.94 1.06
N ILE A 415 4.32 3.60 0.32
CA ILE A 415 2.96 3.88 0.83
C ILE A 415 2.17 2.64 1.31
N PRO A 416 2.34 1.42 0.76
CA PRO A 416 1.62 0.24 1.25
C PRO A 416 1.99 -0.16 2.68
N LEU A 417 3.23 0.09 3.13
CA LEU A 417 3.67 -0.30 4.47
C LEU A 417 3.28 0.70 5.55
N ILE A 418 3.11 1.97 5.20
CA ILE A 418 2.90 3.06 6.16
C ILE A 418 1.65 2.84 7.03
N PRO A 419 0.46 2.48 6.49
CA PRO A 419 -0.71 2.22 7.31
C PRO A 419 -0.47 1.14 8.36
N PHE A 420 0.25 0.08 8.01
CA PHE A 420 0.58 -1.02 8.92
C PHE A 420 1.59 -0.58 9.98
N TYR A 421 2.66 0.10 9.58
CA TYR A 421 3.71 0.55 10.49
C TYR A 421 3.18 1.54 11.54
N VAL A 422 2.48 2.59 11.09
CA VAL A 422 1.96 3.62 11.99
C VAL A 422 0.82 3.08 12.86
N ALA A 423 -0.05 2.23 12.31
CA ALA A 423 -1.08 1.55 13.11
C ALA A 423 -0.44 0.66 14.18
N ALA A 424 0.63 -0.07 13.85
CA ALA A 424 1.34 -0.90 14.80
C ALA A 424 1.93 -0.09 15.95
N LEU A 425 2.53 1.08 15.68
CA LEU A 425 3.05 1.96 16.73
C LEU A 425 1.94 2.45 17.67
N TYR A 426 0.77 2.84 17.14
CA TYR A 426 -0.36 3.25 17.97
C TYR A 426 -0.96 2.11 18.80
N ILE A 427 -1.11 0.92 18.20
CA ILE A 427 -1.58 -0.27 18.92
C ILE A 427 -0.59 -0.66 20.02
N LEU A 428 0.72 -0.63 19.71
CA LEU A 428 1.78 -0.93 20.66
C LEU A 428 1.77 0.06 21.84
N GLN A 429 1.54 1.35 21.56
CA GLN A 429 1.42 2.38 22.58
C GLN A 429 0.25 2.11 23.55
N ASP A 430 -0.91 1.70 23.02
CA ASP A 430 -2.09 1.37 23.81
C ASP A 430 -1.87 0.13 24.69
N VAL A 431 -1.42 -0.98 24.08
CA VAL A 431 -1.17 -2.25 24.77
C VAL A 431 -0.11 -2.07 25.87
N SER A 432 0.92 -1.26 25.63
CA SER A 432 1.99 -1.03 26.61
C SER A 432 1.63 0.04 27.66
N GLY A 433 0.69 0.93 27.35
CA GLY A 433 0.19 1.96 28.25
C GLY A 433 -0.76 1.41 29.32
N ALA A 434 -1.53 0.37 28.99
CA ALA A 434 -2.47 -0.29 29.89
C ALA A 434 -1.83 -0.92 31.15
N GLY A 435 -0.50 -1.14 31.15
CA GLY A 435 0.25 -1.68 32.28
C GLY A 435 0.72 -0.65 33.32
N LYS A 436 0.51 0.65 33.13
CA LYS A 436 0.80 1.66 34.17
C LYS A 436 -0.46 1.90 35.00
N PRO A 437 -0.47 1.65 36.32
CA PRO A 437 -1.59 2.05 37.15
C PRO A 437 -1.74 3.57 37.02
N SER A 438 -2.90 4.02 36.54
CA SER A 438 -3.19 5.44 36.47
C SER A 438 -3.14 5.98 37.90
N LYS A 439 -2.14 6.81 38.22
CA LYS A 439 -2.01 7.46 39.54
C LYS A 439 -3.27 8.23 39.97
N GLY A 440 -4.20 8.52 39.04
CA GLY A 440 -5.47 9.19 39.32
C GLY A 440 -6.63 8.31 39.81
N ARG A 441 -6.62 6.97 39.63
CA ARG A 441 -7.74 6.11 40.09
C ARG A 441 -7.63 5.69 41.56
N THR A 442 -6.43 5.68 42.13
CA THR A 442 -6.21 5.31 43.54
C THR A 442 -6.68 6.42 44.50
N ILE A 443 -6.67 7.68 44.07
CA ILE A 443 -7.12 8.81 44.89
C ILE A 443 -8.66 8.82 45.02
N ALA A 444 -9.39 8.46 43.95
CA ALA A 444 -10.85 8.38 43.99
C ALA A 444 -11.37 7.24 44.89
N ARG A 445 -10.67 6.10 44.96
CA ARG A 445 -11.05 4.99 45.86
C ARG A 445 -10.74 5.24 47.34
N ARG A 446 -9.78 6.11 47.67
CA ARG A 446 -9.50 6.48 49.07
C ARG A 446 -10.48 7.50 49.64
N ARG A 447 -11.05 8.38 48.81
CA ARG A 447 -12.08 9.35 49.25
C ARG A 447 -13.47 8.74 49.44
N LEU A 448 -13.80 7.66 48.74
CA LEU A 448 -15.08 6.95 48.88
C LEU A 448 -15.10 5.91 50.02
N ALA A 449 -13.97 5.67 50.69
CA ALA A 449 -13.88 4.78 51.85
C ALA A 449 -13.77 5.54 53.18
N THR A 450 -13.92 6.88 53.15
CA THR A 450 -13.86 7.78 54.33
C THR A 450 -15.08 8.69 54.46
N THR A 451 -16.18 8.31 53.79
CA THR A 451 -17.55 8.84 53.93
C THR A 451 -18.46 7.64 54.01
#